data_AF-A0A523D2A6-F1
#
_entry.id   AF-A0A523D2A6-F1
#
_cell.length_a   1.000
_cell.length_b   1.000
_cell.length_c   1.000
_cell.angle_alpha   90.00
_cell.angle_beta   90.00
_cell.angle_gamma   90.00
#
_symmetry.space_group_name_H-M   'P 1'
#
loop_
_entity.id
_entity.type
_entity.pdbx_description
1 polymer ?
#
loop_
_entity_poly.entity_id
_entity_poly.type
_entity_poly.pdbx_seq_one_letter_code
_entity_poly.pdbx_strand_id
1 'polypeptide(L)'
;MFTGIIQDLGKILAKEQSEDGASFEIGSEIVLADLKPGDSISVDGVCLTVAEKKKGAIRLELAPETLRRTNLGERRSGDQVNLELSAKLTDFLGGHLVQGHVDQTGEVLAITPEGNSKIFRIAAPEEILRYCTLKGSITVNGVSLTLSALDSKSFEVTIIPHTLKVTNFQQLEVGNSVNLEADVVSKYVEAHVSKYVDSHVRRLLGLFAGFFFLSSTLLFGGDFALGPKSILVYSNQSLQQKETQFVFRLARFRPDIFLEWESRTDQGTIHLHRKAVSKAGRFTVSSLFDVGVAVESSEVMTLWLSENVYRDLTEKGEARIALNRSPITLTLKDEGTYSLTLNKQVEEIPVIHVEDNRKGFWTFHKSGENPLLVEYVTPYFHQRLKTVSTNSGNKLRWINELPPVK
;
A
#
# COMPACT_ATOMS: atom_id res chain seq x y z
N MET A 1 -14.10 -17.24 15.80
CA MET A 1 -14.02 -15.82 15.43
C MET A 1 -14.75 -15.02 16.48
N PHE A 2 -14.25 -13.83 16.76
CA PHE A 2 -14.63 -12.92 17.83
C PHE A 2 -14.62 -11.49 17.29
N THR A 3 -15.02 -10.52 18.12
CA THR A 3 -15.11 -9.11 17.77
C THR A 3 -14.11 -8.23 18.51
N GLY A 4 -13.51 -8.77 19.57
CA GLY A 4 -12.64 -8.06 20.49
C GLY A 4 -13.41 -7.17 21.47
N ILE A 5 -14.71 -7.42 21.66
CA ILE A 5 -15.55 -6.73 22.64
C ILE A 5 -15.76 -7.67 23.82
N ILE A 6 -15.04 -7.38 24.91
CA ILE A 6 -15.05 -8.23 26.11
C ILE A 6 -16.42 -8.20 26.77
N GLN A 7 -16.92 -9.38 27.11
CA GLN A 7 -18.25 -9.57 27.68
C GLN A 7 -18.22 -9.78 29.19
N ASP A 8 -17.14 -10.36 29.72
CA ASP A 8 -16.98 -10.56 31.16
C ASP A 8 -15.50 -10.65 31.57
N LEU A 9 -15.24 -10.38 32.85
CA LEU A 9 -13.97 -10.62 33.51
C LEU A 9 -14.05 -11.96 34.27
N GLY A 10 -13.51 -12.99 33.63
CA GLY A 10 -13.40 -14.32 34.23
C GLY A 10 -12.33 -14.38 35.31
N LYS A 11 -12.40 -15.41 36.14
CA LYS A 11 -11.37 -15.75 37.13
C LYS A 11 -10.88 -17.18 36.93
N ILE A 12 -9.56 -17.36 36.87
CA ILE A 12 -8.96 -18.70 36.87
C ILE A 12 -9.11 -19.27 38.29
N LEU A 13 -9.96 -20.27 38.45
CA LEU A 13 -10.21 -20.96 39.71
C LEU A 13 -9.12 -21.99 39.99
N ALA A 14 -8.69 -22.71 38.95
CA ALA A 14 -7.62 -23.71 39.05
C ALA A 14 -6.80 -23.75 37.75
N LYS A 15 -5.51 -24.07 37.90
CA LYS A 15 -4.59 -24.37 36.81
C LYS A 15 -3.83 -25.65 37.16
N GLU A 16 -3.98 -26.66 36.33
CA GLU A 16 -3.21 -27.90 36.40
C GLU A 16 -2.32 -27.96 35.17
N GLN A 17 -1.01 -28.12 35.35
CA GLN A 17 -0.05 -28.10 34.23
C GLN A 17 0.89 -29.31 34.33
N SER A 18 1.12 -29.96 33.19
CA SER A 18 2.06 -31.06 32.99
C SER A 18 2.92 -30.80 31.75
N GLU A 19 3.77 -31.77 31.37
CA GLU A 19 4.53 -31.70 30.12
C GLU A 19 3.63 -31.75 28.87
N ASP A 20 2.47 -32.39 28.99
CA ASP A 20 1.51 -32.57 27.89
C ASP A 20 0.63 -31.32 27.63
N GLY A 21 0.63 -30.35 28.54
CA GLY A 21 -0.17 -29.13 28.43
C GLY A 21 -0.65 -28.60 29.77
N ALA A 22 -1.71 -27.80 29.76
CA ALA A 22 -2.38 -27.35 30.97
C ALA A 22 -3.90 -27.46 30.84
N SER A 23 -4.60 -27.51 31.97
CA SER A 23 -6.03 -27.32 32.03
C SER A 23 -6.40 -26.20 32.99
N PHE A 24 -7.27 -25.32 32.54
CA PHE A 24 -7.77 -24.19 33.31
C PHE A 24 -9.22 -24.43 33.67
N GLU A 25 -9.56 -24.22 34.95
CA GLU A 25 -10.95 -24.05 35.36
C GLU A 25 -11.22 -22.56 35.50
N ILE A 26 -12.14 -22.02 34.71
CA ILE A 26 -12.47 -20.59 34.68
C ILE A 26 -13.90 -20.40 35.15
N GLY A 27 -14.07 -19.57 36.17
CA GLY A 27 -15.36 -19.11 36.65
C GLY A 27 -15.74 -17.77 36.02
N SER A 28 -17.01 -17.62 35.67
CA SER A 28 -17.62 -16.37 35.20
C SER A 28 -19.13 -16.44 35.40
N GLU A 29 -19.74 -15.31 35.76
CA GLU A 29 -21.17 -15.24 36.07
C GLU A 29 -22.03 -15.05 34.82
N ILE A 30 -21.54 -14.29 33.82
CA ILE A 30 -22.37 -13.83 32.71
C ILE A 30 -22.11 -14.63 31.42
N VAL A 31 -20.85 -14.97 31.13
CA VAL A 31 -20.45 -15.52 29.82
C VAL A 31 -20.69 -17.03 29.69
N LEU A 32 -20.74 -17.78 30.80
CA LEU A 32 -20.73 -19.25 30.73
C LEU A 32 -22.08 -19.91 30.49
N ALA A 33 -23.20 -19.17 30.58
CA ALA A 33 -24.54 -19.74 30.59
C ALA A 33 -24.88 -20.54 29.31
N ASP A 34 -24.43 -20.07 28.15
CA ASP A 34 -24.80 -20.63 26.85
C ASP A 34 -23.78 -21.63 26.27
N LEU A 35 -22.59 -21.72 26.86
CA LEU A 35 -21.53 -22.60 26.36
C LEU A 35 -21.82 -24.08 26.55
N LYS A 36 -21.36 -24.89 25.61
CA LYS A 36 -21.37 -26.36 25.66
C LYS A 36 -19.96 -26.90 25.37
N PRO A 37 -19.65 -28.13 25.80
CA PRO A 37 -18.43 -28.80 25.37
C PRO A 37 -18.30 -28.78 23.83
N GLY A 38 -17.12 -28.40 23.34
CA GLY A 38 -16.84 -28.20 21.91
C GLY A 38 -16.98 -26.76 21.42
N ASP A 39 -17.63 -25.87 22.17
CA ASP A 39 -17.72 -24.45 21.79
C ASP A 39 -16.37 -23.74 22.00
N SER A 40 -16.13 -22.70 21.20
CA SER A 40 -14.95 -21.85 21.32
C SER A 40 -15.23 -20.59 22.13
N ILE A 41 -14.31 -20.25 23.03
CA ILE A 41 -14.30 -19.03 23.84
C ILE A 41 -12.93 -18.36 23.75
N SER A 42 -12.89 -17.03 23.70
CA SER A 42 -11.66 -16.26 23.79
C SER A 42 -11.32 -15.99 25.25
N VAL A 43 -10.11 -16.35 25.66
CA VAL A 43 -9.55 -16.06 26.99
C VAL A 43 -8.29 -15.22 26.81
N ASP A 44 -8.32 -13.96 27.24
CA ASP A 44 -7.27 -12.97 26.95
C ASP A 44 -6.87 -12.94 25.46
N GLY A 45 -7.84 -13.13 24.55
CA GLY A 45 -7.59 -13.14 23.11
C GLY A 45 -7.12 -14.48 22.55
N VAL A 46 -7.06 -15.54 23.37
CA VAL A 46 -6.71 -16.90 22.91
C VAL A 46 -7.99 -17.70 22.72
N CYS A 47 -8.22 -18.18 21.50
CA CYS A 47 -9.31 -19.09 21.18
C CYS A 47 -9.04 -20.45 21.83
N LEU A 48 -9.91 -20.84 22.76
CA LEU A 48 -9.85 -22.12 23.46
C LEU A 48 -11.18 -22.86 23.32
N THR A 49 -11.11 -24.19 23.35
CA THR A 49 -12.29 -25.05 23.26
C THR A 49 -12.73 -25.48 24.65
N VAL A 50 -14.03 -25.36 24.94
CA VAL A 50 -14.64 -25.88 26.17
C VAL A 50 -14.56 -27.40 26.18
N ALA A 51 -13.76 -27.95 27.08
CA ALA A 51 -13.64 -29.40 27.28
C ALA A 51 -14.79 -29.93 28.14
N GLU A 52 -15.13 -29.19 29.20
CA GLU A 52 -16.17 -29.56 30.16
C GLU A 52 -16.90 -28.31 30.67
N LYS A 53 -18.21 -28.44 30.94
CA LYS A 53 -19.00 -27.42 31.63
C LYS A 53 -19.35 -27.89 33.02
N LYS A 54 -18.97 -27.12 34.02
CA LYS A 54 -19.30 -27.32 35.44
C LYS A 54 -20.30 -26.25 35.89
N LYS A 55 -20.83 -26.40 37.11
CA LYS A 55 -21.74 -25.40 37.69
C LYS A 55 -20.97 -24.11 37.99
N GLY A 56 -21.19 -23.07 37.19
CA GLY A 56 -20.54 -21.76 37.34
C GLY A 56 -19.10 -21.68 36.85
N ALA A 57 -18.60 -22.71 36.15
CA ALA A 57 -17.24 -22.75 35.62
C ALA A 57 -17.16 -23.59 34.34
N ILE A 58 -16.13 -23.35 33.54
CA ILE A 58 -15.76 -24.17 32.39
C ILE A 58 -14.33 -24.69 32.55
N ARG A 59 -14.09 -25.87 32.00
CA ARG A 59 -12.74 -26.43 31.86
C ARG A 59 -12.26 -26.24 30.43
N LEU A 60 -11.05 -25.72 30.31
CA LEU A 60 -10.35 -25.51 29.04
C LEU A 60 -9.04 -26.30 29.06
N GLU A 61 -8.65 -26.83 27.92
CA GLU A 61 -7.35 -27.50 27.74
C GLU A 61 -6.47 -26.66 26.82
N LEU A 62 -5.21 -26.50 27.22
CA LEU A 62 -4.22 -25.66 26.57
C LEU A 62 -3.06 -26.54 26.14
N ALA A 63 -2.75 -26.51 24.85
CA ALA A 63 -1.57 -27.17 24.31
C ALA A 63 -0.27 -26.49 24.80
N PRO A 64 0.86 -27.21 24.85
CA PRO A 64 2.15 -26.63 25.20
C PRO A 64 2.53 -25.42 24.33
N GLU A 65 2.15 -25.43 23.05
CA GLU A 65 2.39 -24.30 22.15
C GLU A 65 1.64 -23.04 22.60
N THR A 66 0.36 -23.16 22.98
CA THR A 66 -0.43 -22.04 23.50
C THR A 66 0.21 -21.44 24.74
N LEU A 67 0.72 -22.27 25.66
CA LEU A 67 1.39 -21.81 26.87
C LEU A 67 2.69 -21.06 26.59
N ARG A 68 3.42 -21.43 25.53
CA ARG A 68 4.67 -20.77 25.13
C ARG A 68 4.45 -19.48 24.33
N ARG A 69 3.40 -19.42 23.53
CA ARG A 69 3.12 -18.31 22.60
C ARG A 69 2.27 -17.20 23.19
N THR A 70 1.73 -17.40 24.39
CA THR A 70 0.77 -16.49 25.01
C THR A 70 1.13 -16.25 26.48
N ASN A 71 0.59 -15.19 27.07
CA ASN A 71 0.74 -14.91 28.49
C ASN A 71 0.00 -15.92 29.40
N LEU A 72 -0.82 -16.83 28.84
CA LEU A 72 -1.52 -17.86 29.62
C LEU A 72 -0.57 -18.83 30.31
N GLY A 73 0.65 -19.01 29.78
CA GLY A 73 1.72 -19.76 30.44
C GLY A 73 2.05 -19.23 31.84
N GLU A 74 1.96 -17.92 32.04
CA GLU A 74 2.33 -17.22 33.27
C GLU A 74 1.17 -17.08 34.25
N ARG A 75 -0.07 -17.20 33.77
CA ARG A 75 -1.29 -17.06 34.58
C ARG A 75 -1.38 -18.11 35.67
N ARG A 76 -1.98 -17.74 36.80
CA ARG A 76 -2.15 -18.54 38.02
C ARG A 76 -3.61 -18.60 38.45
N SER A 77 -3.91 -19.54 39.35
CA SER A 77 -5.20 -19.50 40.06
C SER A 77 -5.32 -18.17 40.81
N GLY A 78 -6.47 -17.53 40.69
CA GLY A 78 -6.76 -16.21 41.24
C GLY A 78 -6.77 -15.10 40.18
N ASP A 79 -6.03 -15.25 39.09
CA ASP A 79 -5.89 -14.22 38.07
C ASP A 79 -7.20 -13.96 37.32
N GLN A 80 -7.40 -12.71 36.93
CA GLN A 80 -8.51 -12.33 36.06
C GLN A 80 -8.10 -12.36 34.59
N VAL A 81 -9.06 -12.72 33.74
CA VAL A 81 -8.89 -12.86 32.30
C VAL A 81 -10.10 -12.27 31.57
N ASN A 82 -9.86 -11.64 30.43
CA ASN A 82 -10.92 -11.17 29.55
C ASN A 82 -11.59 -12.37 28.87
N LEU A 83 -12.93 -12.40 28.87
CA LEU A 83 -13.72 -13.43 28.22
C LEU A 83 -14.61 -12.86 27.10
N GLU A 84 -14.63 -13.54 25.97
CA GLU A 84 -15.55 -13.24 24.86
C GLU A 84 -16.04 -14.55 24.20
N LEU A 85 -17.36 -14.67 24.03
CA LEU A 85 -17.96 -15.78 23.30
C LEU A 85 -17.68 -15.68 21.80
N SER A 86 -17.62 -16.82 21.12
CA SER A 86 -17.56 -16.85 19.66
C SER A 86 -18.74 -16.11 19.04
N ALA A 87 -18.46 -15.25 18.07
CA ALA A 87 -19.47 -14.47 17.38
C ALA A 87 -20.35 -15.37 16.50
N LYS A 88 -21.65 -15.14 16.55
CA LYS A 88 -22.63 -15.65 15.58
C LYS A 88 -22.62 -14.77 14.33
N LEU A 89 -23.08 -15.32 13.21
CA LEU A 89 -23.17 -14.57 11.95
C LEU A 89 -24.05 -13.30 12.04
N THR A 90 -25.03 -13.32 12.95
CA THR A 90 -25.96 -12.21 13.19
C THR A 90 -25.51 -11.22 14.26
N ASP A 91 -24.35 -11.45 14.89
CA ASP A 91 -23.88 -10.58 15.95
C ASP A 91 -23.38 -9.24 15.41
N PHE A 92 -23.52 -8.20 16.22
CA PHE A 92 -22.98 -6.89 15.90
C PHE A 92 -21.46 -6.89 16.09
N LEU A 93 -20.71 -6.60 15.01
CA LEU A 93 -19.25 -6.48 15.06
C LEU A 93 -18.86 -5.08 15.60
N GLY A 94 -18.86 -4.92 16.92
CA GLY A 94 -18.55 -3.65 17.58
C GLY A 94 -17.06 -3.27 17.59
N GLY A 95 -16.17 -4.25 17.40
CA GLY A 95 -14.73 -4.04 17.23
C GLY A 95 -14.28 -4.34 15.81
N HIS A 96 -13.37 -5.30 15.65
CA HIS A 96 -12.91 -5.79 14.35
C HIS A 96 -12.92 -7.32 14.31
N LEU A 97 -12.53 -7.93 13.19
CA LEU A 97 -12.46 -9.39 13.09
C LEU A 97 -11.28 -9.93 13.88
N VAL A 98 -11.57 -10.62 14.99
CA VAL A 98 -10.57 -11.27 15.85
C VAL A 98 -10.69 -12.78 15.67
N GLN A 99 -9.58 -13.45 15.39
CA GLN A 99 -9.54 -14.90 15.25
C GLN A 99 -9.41 -15.60 16.59
N GLY A 100 -8.74 -14.95 17.55
CA GLY A 100 -8.29 -15.55 18.80
C GLY A 100 -6.99 -16.34 18.61
N HIS A 101 -6.19 -15.96 17.60
CA HIS A 101 -4.92 -16.58 17.26
C HIS A 101 -3.81 -15.57 17.53
N VAL A 102 -3.34 -15.58 18.78
CA VAL A 102 -2.27 -14.69 19.24
C VAL A 102 -1.01 -14.90 18.40
N ASP A 103 -0.48 -13.81 17.86
CA ASP A 103 0.72 -13.82 17.04
C ASP A 103 1.97 -13.81 17.90
N GLN A 104 1.98 -12.90 18.88
CA GLN A 104 3.10 -12.62 19.76
C GLN A 104 2.61 -12.09 21.11
N THR A 105 3.49 -12.10 22.10
CA THR A 105 3.29 -11.33 23.33
C THR A 105 3.99 -9.97 23.23
N GLY A 106 3.49 -9.01 24.00
CA GLY A 106 4.11 -7.71 24.21
C GLY A 106 4.25 -7.39 25.69
N GLU A 107 4.90 -6.27 25.99
CA GLU A 107 5.14 -5.82 27.38
C GLU A 107 4.64 -4.38 27.56
N VAL A 108 3.89 -4.12 28.64
CA VAL A 108 3.46 -2.76 28.98
C VAL A 108 4.66 -1.93 29.44
N LEU A 109 5.07 -0.94 28.65
CA LEU A 109 6.22 -0.07 28.94
C LEU A 109 5.85 1.15 29.78
N ALA A 110 4.66 1.72 29.55
CA ALA A 110 4.22 2.92 30.23
C ALA A 110 2.70 3.01 30.27
N ILE A 111 2.18 3.60 31.35
CA ILE A 111 0.76 3.92 31.52
C ILE A 111 0.67 5.38 31.94
N THR A 112 0.16 6.24 31.07
CA THR A 112 0.08 7.69 31.32
C THR A 112 -1.37 8.18 31.31
N PRO A 113 -1.79 8.98 32.31
CA PRO A 113 -3.12 9.60 32.28
C PRO A 113 -3.28 10.56 31.09
N GLU A 114 -4.43 10.52 30.44
CA GLU A 114 -4.83 11.45 29.36
C GLU A 114 -6.30 11.87 29.58
N GLY A 115 -6.50 12.96 30.31
CA GLY A 115 -7.85 13.40 30.69
C GLY A 115 -8.56 12.33 31.53
N ASN A 116 -9.69 11.82 31.03
CA ASN A 116 -10.41 10.70 31.67
C ASN A 116 -9.94 9.31 31.21
N SER A 117 -8.99 9.23 30.29
CA SER A 117 -8.51 7.99 29.68
C SER A 117 -7.08 7.68 30.14
N LYS A 118 -6.56 6.51 29.78
CA LYS A 118 -5.17 6.14 30.00
C LYS A 118 -4.53 5.73 28.68
N ILE A 119 -3.34 6.25 28.38
CA ILE A 119 -2.52 5.76 27.27
C ILE A 119 -1.66 4.63 27.79
N PHE A 120 -1.69 3.50 27.10
CA PHE A 120 -0.78 2.38 27.32
C PHE A 120 0.21 2.34 26.17
N ARG A 121 1.50 2.38 26.49
CA ARG A 121 2.58 2.09 25.55
C ARG A 121 3.02 0.64 25.71
N ILE A 122 3.02 -0.12 24.63
CA ILE A 122 3.26 -1.56 24.65
C ILE A 122 4.41 -1.87 23.69
N ALA A 123 5.46 -2.50 24.20
CA ALA A 123 6.55 -3.08 23.41
C ALA A 123 6.02 -4.28 22.64
N ALA A 124 6.42 -4.42 21.37
CA ALA A 124 6.05 -5.57 20.56
C ALA A 124 7.16 -5.93 19.56
N PRO A 125 7.31 -7.21 19.19
CA PRO A 125 8.26 -7.63 18.16
C PRO A 125 7.94 -7.04 16.77
N GLU A 126 8.97 -6.85 15.94
CA GLU A 126 8.82 -6.35 14.55
C GLU A 126 7.86 -7.21 13.73
N GLU A 127 7.85 -8.52 14.00
CA GLU A 127 7.02 -9.52 13.34
C GLU A 127 5.52 -9.21 13.41
N ILE A 128 5.05 -8.58 14.49
CA ILE A 128 3.66 -8.15 14.62
C ILE A 128 3.49 -6.65 14.28
N LEU A 129 4.47 -5.80 14.63
CA LEU A 129 4.41 -4.36 14.35
C LEU A 129 4.31 -4.06 12.85
N ARG A 130 4.87 -4.89 11.98
CA ARG A 130 4.75 -4.74 10.52
C ARG A 130 3.32 -4.79 9.98
N TYR A 131 2.37 -5.39 10.73
CA TYR A 131 0.95 -5.43 10.39
C TYR A 131 0.17 -4.26 10.98
N CYS A 132 0.79 -3.47 11.86
CA CYS A 132 0.18 -2.33 12.53
C CYS A 132 0.24 -1.08 11.65
N THR A 133 -0.82 -0.29 11.66
CA THR A 133 -0.89 1.01 10.97
C THR A 133 -1.46 2.05 11.92
N LEU A 134 -1.00 3.31 11.83
CA LEU A 134 -1.55 4.38 12.66
C LEU A 134 -3.07 4.52 12.39
N LYS A 135 -3.87 4.56 13.46
CA LYS A 135 -5.35 4.49 13.41
C LYS A 135 -5.93 3.16 12.89
N GLY A 136 -5.09 2.15 12.68
CA GLY A 136 -5.52 0.78 12.45
C GLY A 136 -5.92 0.07 13.74
N SER A 137 -6.46 -1.13 13.57
CA SER A 137 -6.90 -2.00 14.67
C SER A 137 -5.79 -2.94 15.14
N ILE A 138 -5.79 -3.23 16.44
CA ILE A 138 -5.00 -4.29 17.06
C ILE A 138 -5.82 -4.92 18.19
N THR A 139 -5.59 -6.21 18.46
CA THR A 139 -6.18 -6.88 19.62
C THR A 139 -5.13 -7.07 20.70
N VAL A 140 -5.44 -6.60 21.92
CA VAL A 140 -4.57 -6.75 23.11
C VAL A 140 -5.34 -7.45 24.22
N ASN A 141 -4.88 -8.62 24.66
CA ASN A 141 -5.61 -9.50 25.58
C ASN A 141 -7.08 -9.72 25.16
N GLY A 142 -7.34 -9.86 23.86
CA GLY A 142 -8.69 -10.00 23.32
C GLY A 142 -9.48 -8.70 23.20
N VAL A 143 -8.96 -7.55 23.62
CA VAL A 143 -9.63 -6.25 23.48
C VAL A 143 -9.28 -5.64 22.13
N SER A 144 -10.29 -5.33 21.32
CA SER A 144 -10.16 -4.59 20.06
C SER A 144 -9.86 -3.11 20.36
N LEU A 145 -8.74 -2.60 19.87
CA LEU A 145 -8.25 -1.25 20.14
C LEU A 145 -7.77 -0.54 18.87
N THR A 146 -7.81 0.79 18.90
CA THR A 146 -7.26 1.64 17.85
C THR A 146 -5.88 2.16 18.23
N LEU A 147 -4.92 2.00 17.33
CA LEU A 147 -3.55 2.49 17.50
C LEU A 147 -3.50 4.03 17.48
N SER A 148 -3.08 4.64 18.59
CA SER A 148 -2.95 6.09 18.73
C SER A 148 -1.56 6.60 18.34
N ALA A 149 -0.51 5.78 18.52
CA ALA A 149 0.86 6.01 18.03
C ALA A 149 1.57 4.68 17.73
N LEU A 150 2.65 4.73 16.95
CA LEU A 150 3.43 3.57 16.54
C LEU A 150 4.88 3.98 16.24
N ASP A 151 5.83 3.16 16.66
CA ASP A 151 7.24 3.23 16.26
C ASP A 151 7.79 1.83 15.93
N SER A 152 9.10 1.71 15.75
CA SER A 152 9.76 0.45 15.36
C SER A 152 9.78 -0.64 16.45
N LYS A 153 9.46 -0.31 17.71
CA LYS A 153 9.60 -1.20 18.88
C LYS A 153 8.36 -1.25 19.74
N SER A 154 7.43 -0.31 19.57
CA SER A 154 6.25 -0.17 20.42
C SER A 154 5.10 0.52 19.70
N PHE A 155 3.92 0.36 20.27
CA PHE A 155 2.73 1.09 19.87
C PHE A 155 2.01 1.65 21.09
N GLU A 156 1.09 2.58 20.85
CA GLU A 156 0.25 3.17 21.90
C GLU A 156 -1.23 2.97 21.59
N VAL A 157 -2.01 2.76 22.65
CA VAL A 157 -3.47 2.67 22.62
C VAL A 157 -4.05 3.52 23.76
N THR A 158 -5.14 4.22 23.48
CA THR A 158 -5.86 5.03 24.49
C THR A 158 -7.07 4.24 24.99
N ILE A 159 -7.12 3.98 26.29
CA ILE A 159 -8.18 3.20 26.93
C ILE A 159 -9.12 4.13 27.68
N ILE A 160 -10.39 4.11 27.27
CA ILE A 160 -11.46 4.90 27.87
C ILE A 160 -11.93 4.30 29.22
N PRO A 161 -12.60 5.09 30.09
CA PRO A 161 -13.07 4.61 31.40
C PRO A 161 -13.90 3.33 31.37
N HIS A 162 -14.77 3.18 30.37
CA HIS A 162 -15.62 2.01 30.25
C HIS A 162 -14.79 0.74 30.02
N THR A 163 -13.91 0.76 29.02
CA THR A 163 -13.00 -0.36 28.70
C THR A 163 -12.08 -0.69 29.87
N LEU A 164 -11.54 0.30 30.57
CA LEU A 164 -10.77 0.06 31.80
C LEU A 164 -11.59 -0.75 32.80
N LYS A 165 -12.83 -0.34 33.08
CA LYS A 165 -13.67 -0.97 34.10
C LYS A 165 -14.08 -2.41 33.77
N VAL A 166 -14.29 -2.73 32.49
CA VAL A 166 -14.85 -4.02 32.06
C VAL A 166 -13.83 -4.99 31.49
N THR A 167 -12.53 -4.65 31.55
CA THR A 167 -11.43 -5.50 31.06
C THR A 167 -10.27 -5.55 32.04
N ASN A 168 -9.34 -6.47 31.83
CA ASN A 168 -8.16 -6.63 32.67
C ASN A 168 -7.17 -5.45 32.55
N PHE A 169 -7.39 -4.48 31.66
CA PHE A 169 -6.61 -3.25 31.60
C PHE A 169 -6.61 -2.46 32.92
N GLN A 170 -7.63 -2.62 33.78
CA GLN A 170 -7.62 -2.02 35.12
C GLN A 170 -6.48 -2.53 36.01
N GLN A 171 -5.99 -3.76 35.75
CA GLN A 171 -5.01 -4.46 36.59
C GLN A 171 -3.62 -4.51 35.96
N LEU A 172 -3.50 -4.13 34.69
CA LEU A 172 -2.20 -4.10 34.03
C LEU A 172 -1.30 -3.03 34.64
N GLU A 173 -0.09 -3.45 34.96
CA GLU A 173 1.02 -2.62 35.42
C GLU A 173 2.15 -2.61 34.39
N VAL A 174 3.08 -1.66 34.54
CA VAL A 174 4.31 -1.64 33.74
C VAL A 174 5.10 -2.94 33.98
N GLY A 175 5.60 -3.56 32.90
CA GLY A 175 6.28 -4.85 32.91
C GLY A 175 5.35 -6.05 32.75
N ASN A 176 4.03 -5.88 32.71
CA ASN A 176 3.11 -6.99 32.47
C ASN A 176 3.12 -7.42 30.99
N SER A 177 3.03 -8.74 30.78
CA SER A 177 2.90 -9.37 29.47
C SER A 177 1.45 -9.34 28.96
N VAL A 178 1.27 -9.04 27.68
CA VAL A 178 -0.03 -8.99 27.01
C VAL A 178 -0.02 -9.85 25.74
N ASN A 179 -1.14 -10.50 25.44
CA ASN A 179 -1.33 -11.20 24.16
C ASN A 179 -1.63 -10.19 23.06
N LEU A 180 -0.98 -10.33 21.92
CA LEU A 180 -1.18 -9.47 20.77
C LEU A 180 -1.64 -10.28 19.55
N GLU A 181 -2.73 -9.83 18.93
CA GLU A 181 -3.17 -10.31 17.63
C GLU A 181 -3.32 -9.13 16.67
N ALA A 182 -2.62 -9.18 15.54
CA ALA A 182 -2.74 -8.20 14.49
C ALA A 182 -4.01 -8.43 13.66
N ASP A 183 -4.56 -7.36 13.09
CA ASP A 183 -5.70 -7.44 12.19
C ASP A 183 -5.41 -8.43 11.04
N VAL A 184 -6.26 -9.46 10.94
CA VAL A 184 -6.14 -10.51 9.94
C VAL A 184 -6.18 -9.95 8.51
N VAL A 185 -6.86 -8.82 8.29
CA VAL A 185 -6.90 -8.14 7.00
C VAL A 185 -5.49 -7.73 6.57
N SER A 186 -4.66 -7.20 7.47
CA SER A 186 -3.27 -6.84 7.18
C SER A 186 -2.46 -8.06 6.73
N LYS A 187 -2.65 -9.22 7.37
CA LYS A 187 -1.97 -10.47 7.01
C LYS A 187 -2.38 -10.98 5.64
N TYR A 188 -3.68 -10.96 5.32
CA TYR A 188 -4.16 -11.34 4.00
C TYR A 188 -3.65 -10.41 2.91
N VAL A 189 -3.71 -9.10 3.14
CA VAL A 189 -3.17 -8.10 2.21
C VAL A 189 -1.70 -8.39 1.94
N GLU A 190 -0.89 -8.60 2.97
CA GLU A 190 0.51 -8.95 2.77
C GLU A 190 0.68 -10.27 2.02
N ALA A 191 -0.01 -11.33 2.42
CA ALA A 191 0.15 -12.66 1.81
C ALA A 191 -0.19 -12.66 0.31
N HIS A 192 -1.19 -11.88 -0.11
CA HIS A 192 -1.58 -11.77 -1.51
C HIS A 192 -0.70 -10.79 -2.30
N VAL A 193 -0.36 -9.64 -1.72
CA VAL A 193 0.51 -8.63 -2.36
C VAL A 193 1.93 -9.15 -2.50
N SER A 194 2.48 -9.83 -1.49
CA SER A 194 3.85 -10.37 -1.51
C SER A 194 4.03 -11.41 -2.60
N LYS A 195 3.05 -12.29 -2.83
CA LYS A 195 3.09 -13.24 -3.96
C LYS A 195 3.11 -12.52 -5.32
N TYR A 196 2.34 -11.45 -5.44
CA TYR A 196 2.34 -10.63 -6.65
C TYR A 196 3.71 -9.95 -6.84
N VAL A 197 4.28 -9.35 -5.80
CA VAL A 197 5.60 -8.73 -5.86
C VAL A 197 6.70 -9.77 -6.12
N ASP A 198 6.72 -10.90 -5.42
CA ASP A 198 7.71 -11.97 -5.57
C ASP A 198 7.68 -12.59 -6.97
N SER A 199 6.51 -12.80 -7.55
CA SER A 199 6.42 -13.31 -8.93
C SER A 199 6.98 -12.32 -9.95
N HIS A 200 6.76 -11.01 -9.75
CA HIS A 200 7.33 -9.96 -10.61
C HIS A 200 8.83 -9.76 -10.36
N VAL A 201 9.26 -9.81 -9.10
CA VAL A 201 10.67 -9.71 -8.68
C VAL A 201 11.46 -10.94 -9.12
N ARG A 202 10.92 -12.17 -9.03
CA ARG A 202 11.57 -13.39 -9.59
C ARG A 202 11.63 -13.36 -11.11
N ARG A 203 10.64 -12.77 -11.79
CA ARG A 203 10.68 -12.58 -13.24
C ARG A 203 11.74 -11.54 -13.65
N LEU A 204 11.94 -10.51 -12.84
CA LEU A 204 13.05 -9.56 -12.93
C LEU A 204 14.39 -10.23 -12.58
N LEU A 205 14.49 -10.99 -11.49
CA LEU A 205 15.70 -11.68 -11.04
C LEU A 205 16.10 -12.83 -11.98
N GLY A 206 15.15 -13.50 -12.64
CA GLY A 206 15.42 -14.48 -13.70
C GLY A 206 16.05 -13.84 -14.93
N LEU A 207 15.70 -12.58 -15.24
CA LEU A 207 16.41 -11.78 -16.24
C LEU A 207 17.83 -11.39 -15.75
N PHE A 208 18.04 -11.23 -14.44
CA PHE A 208 19.35 -10.98 -13.83
C PHE A 208 20.21 -12.23 -13.63
N ALA A 209 19.64 -13.42 -13.44
CA ALA A 209 20.39 -14.67 -13.29
C ALA A 209 21.05 -15.10 -14.63
N GLY A 210 20.45 -14.73 -15.76
CA GLY A 210 21.13 -14.77 -17.07
C GLY A 210 22.34 -13.84 -17.17
N PHE A 211 22.48 -12.88 -16.25
CA PHE A 211 23.57 -11.90 -16.19
C PHE A 211 24.72 -12.34 -15.26
N PHE A 212 24.46 -13.24 -14.30
CA PHE A 212 25.43 -13.63 -13.26
C PHE A 212 26.53 -14.62 -13.70
N PHE A 213 26.57 -15.03 -14.97
CA PHE A 213 27.73 -15.74 -15.53
C PHE A 213 28.87 -14.81 -15.99
N LEU A 214 28.74 -13.48 -15.86
CA LEU A 214 29.85 -12.57 -16.11
C LEU A 214 30.06 -11.56 -14.98
N SER A 215 31.20 -11.71 -14.32
CA SER A 215 31.99 -10.69 -13.60
C SER A 215 31.53 -10.23 -12.21
N SER A 216 32.21 -10.82 -11.23
CA SER A 216 32.70 -10.29 -9.96
C SER A 216 32.92 -8.76 -9.86
N THR A 217 32.34 -8.09 -8.86
CA THR A 217 33.05 -7.45 -7.71
C THR A 217 32.06 -6.79 -6.73
N LEU A 218 32.48 -6.73 -5.46
CA LEU A 218 31.71 -6.51 -4.23
C LEU A 218 32.07 -5.13 -3.62
N LEU A 219 31.15 -4.57 -2.81
CA LEU A 219 31.34 -3.72 -1.61
C LEU A 219 31.13 -2.18 -1.65
N PHE A 220 30.37 -1.76 -0.62
CA PHE A 220 30.11 -0.44 -0.02
C PHE A 220 28.89 0.38 -0.51
N GLY A 221 27.92 0.51 0.41
CA GLY A 221 26.79 1.45 0.33
C GLY A 221 27.10 2.82 0.94
N GLY A 222 26.22 3.78 0.64
CA GLY A 222 26.16 5.12 1.26
C GLY A 222 25.20 6.03 0.49
N ASP A 223 24.42 6.83 1.23
CA ASP A 223 23.50 7.85 0.69
C ASP A 223 24.23 8.92 -0.12
N PHE A 224 23.65 9.37 -1.25
CA PHE A 224 24.18 10.48 -2.04
C PHE A 224 23.37 11.76 -1.84
N ALA A 225 23.97 12.75 -1.19
CA ALA A 225 23.51 14.14 -1.20
C ALA A 225 24.17 14.88 -2.37
N LEU A 226 23.41 15.21 -3.41
CA LEU A 226 23.87 16.08 -4.50
C LEU A 226 23.67 17.54 -4.09
N GLY A 227 24.77 18.28 -3.96
CA GLY A 227 24.75 19.72 -3.68
C GLY A 227 24.21 20.56 -4.86
N PRO A 228 23.81 21.82 -4.61
CA PRO A 228 23.12 22.69 -5.59
C PRO A 228 23.96 23.13 -6.81
N LYS A 229 25.21 22.67 -6.94
CA LYS A 229 26.06 22.81 -8.12
C LYS A 229 26.77 21.50 -8.45
N SER A 230 26.00 20.41 -8.55
CA SER A 230 26.52 19.13 -9.01
C SER A 230 26.42 19.05 -10.53
N ILE A 231 27.57 18.91 -11.21
CA ILE A 231 27.61 18.67 -12.66
C ILE A 231 27.53 17.16 -12.88
N LEU A 232 26.47 16.71 -13.54
CA LEU A 232 26.37 15.33 -14.03
C LEU A 232 27.18 15.26 -15.34
N VAL A 233 28.33 14.59 -15.31
CA VAL A 233 29.14 14.37 -16.51
C VAL A 233 28.70 13.06 -17.17
N TYR A 234 28.06 13.17 -18.33
CA TYR A 234 27.76 12.05 -19.22
C TYR A 234 28.96 11.83 -20.17
N SER A 235 29.58 10.65 -20.15
CA SER A 235 30.57 10.27 -21.17
C SER A 235 29.95 9.32 -22.17
N ASN A 236 29.75 9.78 -23.40
CA ASN A 236 29.39 8.93 -24.52
C ASN A 236 30.65 8.32 -25.12
N GLN A 237 30.85 7.01 -25.00
CA GLN A 237 31.83 6.29 -25.82
C GLN A 237 31.16 5.84 -27.13
N SER A 238 30.67 6.81 -27.90
CA SER A 238 30.37 6.63 -29.32
C SER A 238 31.42 7.42 -30.08
N LEU A 239 32.37 6.70 -30.69
CA LEU A 239 33.28 7.26 -31.67
C LEU A 239 32.44 7.83 -32.81
N GLN A 240 32.49 9.16 -32.97
CA GLN A 240 31.75 10.00 -33.93
C GLN A 240 30.45 10.62 -33.40
N GLN A 241 30.55 11.64 -32.54
CA GLN A 241 29.69 12.83 -32.64
C GLN A 241 30.33 14.01 -31.91
N LYS A 242 30.37 15.17 -32.56
CA LYS A 242 30.91 16.44 -32.02
C LYS A 242 30.14 16.84 -30.76
N GLU A 243 30.83 17.47 -29.82
CA GLU A 243 30.28 18.00 -28.56
C GLU A 243 28.96 18.78 -28.78
N THR A 244 27.84 18.19 -28.38
CA THR A 244 26.53 18.87 -28.36
C THR A 244 26.30 19.42 -26.94
N GLN A 245 25.88 20.68 -26.83
CA GLN A 245 25.48 21.26 -25.54
C GLN A 245 24.10 20.72 -25.14
N PHE A 246 23.97 20.30 -23.87
CA PHE A 246 22.74 19.80 -23.27
C PHE A 246 22.33 20.69 -22.09
N VAL A 247 21.03 20.95 -21.95
CA VAL A 247 20.42 21.62 -20.81
C VAL A 247 19.58 20.58 -20.06
N PHE A 248 19.86 20.39 -18.77
CA PHE A 248 19.04 19.55 -17.89
C PHE A 248 18.26 20.44 -16.93
N ARG A 249 16.95 20.20 -16.80
CA ARG A 249 16.06 20.89 -15.86
C ARG A 249 15.43 19.87 -14.93
N LEU A 250 15.49 20.15 -13.64
CA LEU A 250 14.88 19.31 -12.61
C LEU A 250 13.64 20.00 -12.05
N ALA A 251 12.47 19.43 -12.31
CA ALA A 251 11.21 19.91 -11.76
C ALA A 251 10.76 18.99 -10.61
N ARG A 252 10.43 19.58 -9.46
CA ARG A 252 9.88 18.88 -8.30
C ARG A 252 8.40 19.22 -8.16
N PHE A 253 7.53 18.24 -8.36
CA PHE A 253 6.10 18.41 -8.19
C PHE A 253 5.57 17.29 -7.28
N ARG A 254 5.27 17.61 -6.02
CA ARG A 254 5.06 16.59 -4.98
C ARG A 254 3.90 15.65 -5.35
N PRO A 255 4.08 14.32 -5.27
CA PRO A 255 5.19 13.61 -4.63
C PRO A 255 6.42 13.30 -5.52
N ASP A 256 6.42 13.63 -6.81
CA ASP A 256 7.36 13.11 -7.81
C ASP A 256 8.44 14.11 -8.29
N ILE A 257 9.43 13.57 -9.01
CA ILE A 257 10.54 14.31 -9.61
C ILE A 257 10.54 14.09 -11.12
N PHE A 258 10.71 15.15 -11.88
CA PHE A 258 10.79 15.13 -13.33
C PHE A 258 12.16 15.68 -13.74
N LEU A 259 12.85 14.94 -14.60
CA LEU A 259 14.09 15.37 -15.21
C LEU A 259 13.84 15.59 -16.69
N GLU A 260 13.84 16.85 -17.08
CA GLU A 260 13.75 17.27 -18.47
C GLU A 260 15.16 17.48 -19.00
N TRP A 261 15.40 17.08 -20.23
CA TRP A 261 16.65 17.35 -20.91
C TRP A 261 16.37 17.85 -22.31
N GLU A 262 17.23 18.74 -22.77
CA GLU A 262 17.13 19.43 -24.05
C GLU A 262 18.54 19.54 -24.64
N SER A 263 18.66 19.31 -25.93
CA SER A 263 19.86 19.53 -26.72
C SER A 263 19.49 20.34 -27.96
N ARG A 264 20.45 20.59 -28.85
CA ARG A 264 20.14 21.26 -30.13
C ARG A 264 19.23 20.45 -31.07
N THR A 265 19.10 19.14 -30.86
CA THR A 265 18.42 18.22 -31.81
C THR A 265 17.38 17.33 -31.17
N ASP A 266 17.35 17.25 -29.84
CA ASP A 266 16.55 16.27 -29.13
C ASP A 266 16.14 16.83 -27.77
N GLN A 267 14.96 16.42 -27.29
CA GLN A 267 14.50 16.68 -25.93
C GLN A 267 13.71 15.49 -25.39
N GLY A 268 13.62 15.37 -24.07
CA GLY A 268 12.83 14.34 -23.44
C GLY A 268 12.65 14.54 -21.95
N THR A 269 11.67 13.83 -21.39
CA THR A 269 11.34 13.90 -19.97
C THR A 269 11.41 12.53 -19.35
N ILE A 270 12.10 12.44 -18.22
CA ILE A 270 12.21 11.25 -17.38
C ILE A 270 11.39 11.49 -16.13
N HIS A 271 10.30 10.74 -15.98
CA HIS A 271 9.52 10.73 -14.76
C HIS A 271 10.16 9.77 -13.75
N LEU A 272 10.56 10.32 -12.62
CA LEU A 272 11.17 9.57 -11.53
C LEU A 272 10.18 9.52 -10.36
N HIS A 273 9.46 8.41 -10.28
CA HIS A 273 8.55 8.14 -9.17
C HIS A 273 9.30 8.15 -7.84
N ARG A 274 8.76 8.80 -6.81
CA ARG A 274 9.44 9.02 -5.52
C ARG A 274 10.08 7.76 -4.92
N LYS A 275 9.36 6.63 -4.99
CA LYS A 275 9.82 5.32 -4.47
C LYS A 275 11.01 4.73 -5.25
N ALA A 276 11.15 5.07 -6.52
CA ALA A 276 12.27 4.63 -7.37
C ALA A 276 13.53 5.45 -7.07
N VAL A 277 13.38 6.76 -6.84
CA VAL A 277 14.48 7.66 -6.43
C VAL A 277 15.00 7.33 -5.04
N SER A 278 14.11 7.02 -4.09
CA SER A 278 14.48 6.74 -2.71
C SER A 278 15.16 5.39 -2.48
N LYS A 279 15.24 4.52 -3.49
CA LYS A 279 15.74 3.13 -3.38
C LYS A 279 16.96 2.82 -4.28
N ALA A 280 17.34 3.73 -5.18
CA ALA A 280 18.41 3.49 -6.15
C ALA A 280 19.60 4.44 -5.93
N GLY A 281 20.82 3.90 -5.88
CA GLY A 281 22.06 4.67 -5.67
C GLY A 281 22.71 5.23 -6.95
N ARG A 282 22.31 4.75 -8.14
CA ARG A 282 22.78 5.24 -9.45
C ARG A 282 21.75 4.93 -10.53
N PHE A 283 21.50 5.87 -11.44
CA PHE A 283 20.62 5.70 -12.59
C PHE A 283 21.44 5.67 -13.88
N THR A 284 21.17 4.67 -14.73
CA THR A 284 21.75 4.58 -16.09
C THR A 284 20.59 4.51 -17.07
N VAL A 285 20.49 5.51 -17.95
CA VAL A 285 19.46 5.57 -19.00
C VAL A 285 20.04 4.91 -20.25
N SER A 286 19.49 3.76 -20.64
CA SER A 286 19.98 2.96 -21.78
C SER A 286 19.24 3.23 -23.09
N SER A 287 18.04 3.82 -23.06
CA SER A 287 17.35 4.39 -24.23
C SER A 287 16.29 5.41 -23.82
N LEU A 288 15.95 6.31 -24.74
CA LEU A 288 14.92 7.33 -24.59
C LEU A 288 13.58 6.82 -25.17
N PHE A 289 12.44 7.30 -24.67
CA PHE A 289 11.10 6.85 -25.09
C PHE A 289 10.57 7.67 -26.28
N ASP A 290 9.95 7.01 -27.25
CA ASP A 290 9.34 7.64 -28.44
C ASP A 290 7.93 8.25 -28.17
N VAL A 291 7.29 7.89 -27.05
CA VAL A 291 5.97 8.35 -26.60
C VAL A 291 5.99 8.51 -25.08
N GLY A 292 5.50 9.64 -24.56
CA GLY A 292 5.35 9.89 -23.12
C GLY A 292 3.90 9.74 -22.65
N VAL A 293 3.72 9.22 -21.44
CA VAL A 293 2.40 9.09 -20.79
C VAL A 293 2.46 9.75 -19.41
N ALA A 294 1.65 10.76 -19.16
CA ALA A 294 1.41 11.26 -17.81
C ALA A 294 0.15 10.58 -17.24
N VAL A 295 0.34 9.84 -16.15
CA VAL A 295 -0.72 9.12 -15.41
C VAL A 295 -0.93 9.82 -14.08
N GLU A 296 -1.82 10.81 -14.02
CA GLU A 296 -2.22 11.43 -12.73
C GLU A 296 -3.50 10.81 -12.13
N SER A 297 -4.15 9.85 -12.79
CA SER A 297 -5.20 9.03 -12.19
C SER A 297 -5.43 7.75 -12.98
N SER A 298 -6.18 6.79 -12.41
CA SER A 298 -6.64 5.59 -13.12
C SER A 298 -7.52 5.87 -14.36
N GLU A 299 -7.82 7.14 -14.65
CA GLU A 299 -8.80 7.56 -15.65
C GLU A 299 -8.30 8.64 -16.63
N VAL A 300 -7.04 9.11 -16.50
CA VAL A 300 -6.49 10.15 -17.39
C VAL A 300 -5.16 9.71 -17.99
N MET A 301 -5.15 9.52 -19.32
CA MET A 301 -3.95 9.31 -20.12
C MET A 301 -3.66 10.62 -20.87
N THR A 302 -2.66 11.39 -20.45
CA THR A 302 -2.12 12.45 -21.32
C THR A 302 -1.01 11.85 -22.16
N LEU A 303 -1.19 11.83 -23.48
CA LEU A 303 -0.25 11.24 -24.42
C LEU A 303 0.28 12.32 -25.36
N TRP A 304 1.58 12.31 -25.64
CA TRP A 304 2.21 13.14 -26.65
C TRP A 304 3.15 12.30 -27.51
N LEU A 305 3.36 12.74 -28.75
CA LEU A 305 4.35 12.12 -29.63
C LEU A 305 5.70 12.78 -29.45
N SER A 306 6.79 12.00 -29.55
CA SER A 306 8.10 12.58 -29.77
C SER A 306 8.14 13.30 -31.12
N GLU A 307 9.04 14.28 -31.24
CA GLU A 307 9.27 15.02 -32.47
C GLU A 307 9.61 14.10 -33.65
N ASN A 308 10.37 13.02 -33.42
CA ASN A 308 10.71 12.05 -34.45
C ASN A 308 9.49 11.29 -34.97
N VAL A 309 8.59 10.85 -34.08
CA VAL A 309 7.34 10.16 -34.47
C VAL A 309 6.40 11.11 -35.20
N TYR A 310 6.31 12.35 -34.74
CA TYR A 310 5.49 13.37 -35.38
C TYR A 310 6.02 13.77 -36.76
N ARG A 311 7.34 13.92 -36.91
CA ARG A 311 7.99 14.13 -38.21
C ARG A 311 7.73 12.97 -39.15
N ASP A 312 7.89 11.73 -38.68
CA ASP A 312 7.59 10.55 -39.49
C ASP A 312 6.11 10.52 -39.93
N LEU A 313 5.17 10.87 -39.06
CA LEU A 313 3.75 10.97 -39.43
C LEU A 313 3.47 12.04 -40.48
N THR A 314 4.05 13.23 -40.32
CA THR A 314 3.77 14.39 -41.17
C THR A 314 4.51 14.35 -42.51
N GLU A 315 5.72 13.79 -42.55
CA GLU A 315 6.53 13.70 -43.77
C GLU A 315 6.33 12.39 -44.54
N LYS A 316 6.15 11.26 -43.83
CA LYS A 316 6.05 9.93 -44.45
C LYS A 316 4.63 9.38 -44.47
N GLY A 317 3.69 10.04 -43.75
CA GLY A 317 2.31 9.60 -43.64
C GLY A 317 2.09 8.43 -42.67
N GLU A 318 3.15 7.83 -42.13
CA GLU A 318 3.08 6.77 -41.13
C GLU A 318 4.18 6.88 -40.08
N ALA A 319 3.89 6.42 -38.86
CA ALA A 319 4.92 6.16 -37.85
C ALA A 319 4.58 4.92 -37.03
N ARG A 320 5.62 4.28 -36.49
CA ARG A 320 5.49 3.11 -35.61
C ARG A 320 5.81 3.52 -34.18
N ILE A 321 4.91 3.19 -33.28
CA ILE A 321 5.09 3.40 -31.84
C ILE A 321 4.87 2.08 -31.08
N ALA A 322 5.36 2.04 -29.85
CA ALA A 322 5.05 0.95 -28.92
C ALA A 322 4.23 1.50 -27.75
N LEU A 323 2.96 1.09 -27.65
CA LEU A 323 2.10 1.40 -26.50
C LEU A 323 1.92 0.13 -25.67
N ASN A 324 2.31 0.14 -24.39
CA ASN A 324 2.26 -1.03 -23.50
C ASN A 324 2.93 -2.29 -24.09
N ARG A 325 4.07 -2.12 -24.79
CA ARG A 325 4.83 -3.17 -25.51
C ARG A 325 4.10 -3.78 -26.71
N SER A 326 2.93 -3.27 -27.07
CA SER A 326 2.23 -3.66 -28.29
C SER A 326 2.59 -2.68 -29.41
N PRO A 327 3.14 -3.15 -30.54
CA PRO A 327 3.41 -2.29 -31.68
C PRO A 327 2.10 -1.74 -32.25
N ILE A 328 2.11 -0.45 -32.58
CA ILE A 328 1.02 0.26 -33.24
C ILE A 328 1.62 1.00 -34.43
N THR A 329 0.96 0.88 -35.58
CA THR A 329 1.21 1.74 -36.73
C THR A 329 0.16 2.83 -36.73
N LEU A 330 0.63 4.07 -36.76
CA LEU A 330 -0.16 5.28 -36.88
C LEU A 330 -0.10 5.75 -38.34
N THR A 331 -1.24 6.12 -38.92
CA THR A 331 -1.35 6.60 -40.29
C THR A 331 -2.05 7.96 -40.30
N LEU A 332 -1.40 8.98 -40.86
CA LEU A 332 -1.97 10.30 -41.03
C LEU A 332 -3.13 10.25 -42.03
N LYS A 333 -4.26 10.88 -41.71
CA LYS A 333 -5.45 10.93 -42.56
C LYS A 333 -5.62 12.29 -43.21
N ASP A 334 -5.75 13.31 -42.37
CA ASP A 334 -5.96 14.68 -42.79
C ASP A 334 -5.54 15.66 -41.67
N GLU A 335 -5.67 16.94 -41.97
CA GLU A 335 -5.42 18.05 -41.06
C GLU A 335 -6.71 18.85 -40.88
N GLY A 336 -6.88 19.46 -39.72
CA GLY A 336 -8.10 20.20 -39.40
C GLY A 336 -7.88 21.25 -38.31
N THR A 337 -8.99 21.71 -37.72
CA THR A 337 -8.99 22.54 -36.52
C THR A 337 -9.77 21.87 -35.40
N TYR A 338 -9.42 22.18 -34.16
CA TYR A 338 -10.07 21.67 -32.97
C TYR A 338 -10.40 22.81 -32.00
N SER A 339 -11.65 22.91 -31.58
CA SER A 339 -12.11 23.95 -30.64
C SER A 339 -11.67 23.64 -29.21
N LEU A 340 -10.84 24.50 -28.62
CA LEU A 340 -10.33 24.36 -27.26
C LEU A 340 -10.64 25.61 -26.43
N THR A 341 -11.08 25.44 -25.18
CA THR A 341 -11.21 26.59 -24.28
C THR A 341 -9.88 26.87 -23.56
N LEU A 342 -9.14 27.89 -23.96
CA LEU A 342 -7.92 28.35 -23.29
C LEU A 342 -8.24 29.56 -22.40
N ASN A 343 -8.00 29.45 -21.09
CA ASN A 343 -8.21 30.57 -20.14
C ASN A 343 -9.59 31.27 -20.25
N LYS A 344 -10.66 30.48 -20.44
CA LYS A 344 -12.06 30.93 -20.61
C LYS A 344 -12.38 31.59 -21.96
N GLN A 345 -11.47 31.58 -22.93
CA GLN A 345 -11.72 31.96 -24.32
C GLN A 345 -11.71 30.71 -25.20
N VAL A 346 -12.57 30.66 -26.21
CA VAL A 346 -12.59 29.57 -27.19
C VAL A 346 -11.60 29.90 -28.30
N GLU A 347 -10.66 28.99 -28.55
CA GLU A 347 -9.64 29.09 -29.60
C GLU A 347 -9.73 27.88 -30.51
N GLU A 348 -9.51 28.10 -31.81
CA GLU A 348 -9.36 27.03 -32.81
C GLU A 348 -7.87 26.73 -32.96
N ILE A 349 -7.46 25.52 -32.59
CA ILE A 349 -6.06 25.09 -32.73
C ILE A 349 -5.90 24.17 -33.95
N PRO A 350 -4.80 24.25 -34.70
CA PRO A 350 -4.56 23.36 -35.83
C PRO A 350 -4.29 21.93 -35.33
N VAL A 351 -4.81 20.92 -36.01
CA VAL A 351 -4.63 19.51 -35.61
C VAL A 351 -4.30 18.61 -36.78
N ILE A 352 -3.71 17.46 -36.47
CA ILE A 352 -3.60 16.31 -37.38
C ILE A 352 -4.50 15.19 -36.89
N HIS A 353 -5.13 14.49 -37.83
CA HIS A 353 -5.94 13.31 -37.54
C HIS A 353 -5.21 12.05 -37.99
N VAL A 354 -5.15 11.07 -37.08
CA VAL A 354 -4.34 9.87 -37.22
C VAL A 354 -5.20 8.65 -36.91
N GLU A 355 -5.15 7.63 -37.76
CA GLU A 355 -5.79 6.34 -37.50
C GLU A 355 -4.73 5.31 -37.13
N ASP A 356 -5.01 4.49 -36.12
CA ASP A 356 -4.18 3.33 -35.80
C ASP A 356 -4.65 2.04 -36.50
N ASN A 357 -3.77 1.06 -36.58
CA ASN A 357 -4.07 -0.27 -37.14
C ASN A 357 -5.13 -1.09 -36.37
N ARG A 358 -5.73 -0.54 -35.30
CA ARG A 358 -6.83 -1.11 -34.50
C ARG A 358 -8.14 -0.34 -34.70
N LYS A 359 -8.20 0.60 -35.67
CA LYS A 359 -9.33 1.49 -35.95
C LYS A 359 -9.61 2.51 -34.84
N GLY A 360 -8.60 2.85 -34.03
CA GLY A 360 -8.64 4.00 -33.13
C GLY A 360 -8.28 5.28 -33.88
N PHE A 361 -9.00 6.37 -33.60
CA PHE A 361 -8.75 7.69 -34.18
C PHE A 361 -8.14 8.61 -33.12
N TRP A 362 -7.07 9.29 -33.48
CA TRP A 362 -6.28 10.15 -32.62
C TRP A 362 -6.19 11.53 -33.26
N THR A 363 -6.46 12.58 -32.50
CA THR A 363 -6.32 13.96 -32.95
C THR A 363 -5.22 14.62 -32.12
N PHE A 364 -4.14 15.05 -32.77
CA PHE A 364 -3.02 15.71 -32.12
C PHE A 364 -2.95 17.19 -32.50
N HIS A 365 -2.65 18.06 -31.54
CA HIS A 365 -2.34 19.46 -31.80
C HIS A 365 -1.12 19.56 -32.72
N LYS A 366 -1.27 20.30 -33.82
CA LYS A 366 -0.23 20.53 -34.82
C LYS A 366 0.76 21.60 -34.33
N SER A 367 1.51 21.28 -33.27
CA SER A 367 2.66 22.07 -32.82
C SER A 367 3.95 21.40 -33.29
N GLY A 368 4.90 22.19 -33.81
CA GLY A 368 6.20 21.67 -34.27
C GLY A 368 7.02 20.97 -33.18
N GLU A 369 6.68 21.20 -31.91
CA GLU A 369 7.32 20.61 -30.75
C GLU A 369 6.27 19.83 -29.94
N ASN A 370 6.50 18.53 -29.75
CA ASN A 370 5.72 17.58 -28.92
C ASN A 370 4.19 17.73 -29.04
N PRO A 371 3.58 17.26 -30.14
CA PRO A 371 2.15 17.43 -30.38
C PRO A 371 1.34 16.70 -29.30
N LEU A 372 0.50 17.47 -28.61
CA LEU A 372 -0.35 16.98 -27.54
C LEU A 372 -1.58 16.27 -28.14
N LEU A 373 -1.94 15.11 -27.61
CA LEU A 373 -3.22 14.48 -27.93
C LEU A 373 -4.36 15.36 -27.40
N VAL A 374 -5.31 15.72 -28.26
CA VAL A 374 -6.48 16.54 -27.89
C VAL A 374 -7.78 15.75 -28.01
N GLU A 375 -7.80 14.63 -28.74
CA GLU A 375 -8.95 13.73 -28.80
C GLU A 375 -8.51 12.31 -29.16
N TYR A 376 -9.19 11.32 -28.58
CA TYR A 376 -9.00 9.91 -28.87
C TYR A 376 -10.34 9.18 -28.90
N VAL A 377 -10.61 8.47 -30.00
CA VAL A 377 -11.85 7.74 -30.25
C VAL A 377 -11.52 6.28 -30.51
N THR A 378 -12.22 5.39 -29.81
CA THR A 378 -12.22 3.96 -30.07
C THR A 378 -13.66 3.45 -30.18
N PRO A 379 -13.89 2.20 -30.61
CA PRO A 379 -15.22 1.60 -30.57
C PRO A 379 -15.86 1.56 -29.17
N TYR A 380 -15.08 1.70 -28.11
CA TYR A 380 -15.52 1.50 -26.73
C TYR A 380 -15.63 2.79 -25.92
N PHE A 381 -14.89 3.84 -26.29
CA PHE A 381 -14.90 5.11 -25.58
C PHE A 381 -14.39 6.27 -26.45
N HIS A 382 -14.85 7.47 -26.12
CA HIS A 382 -14.41 8.73 -26.71
C HIS A 382 -13.90 9.65 -25.60
N GLN A 383 -12.69 10.16 -25.76
CA GLN A 383 -12.05 11.09 -24.85
C GLN A 383 -11.60 12.34 -25.60
N ARG A 384 -11.93 13.53 -25.08
CA ARG A 384 -11.58 14.81 -25.74
C ARG A 384 -11.20 15.90 -24.74
N LEU A 385 -10.23 16.73 -25.12
CA LEU A 385 -9.69 17.82 -24.31
C LEU A 385 -10.61 19.04 -24.42
N LYS A 386 -11.17 19.50 -23.29
CA LYS A 386 -12.14 20.60 -23.26
C LYS A 386 -11.51 21.95 -22.94
N THR A 387 -10.60 21.97 -21.97
CA THR A 387 -10.13 23.23 -21.38
C THR A 387 -8.69 23.12 -20.89
N VAL A 388 -7.95 24.21 -21.08
CA VAL A 388 -6.60 24.44 -20.53
C VAL A 388 -6.62 25.75 -19.74
N SER A 389 -6.15 25.73 -18.49
CA SER A 389 -5.96 26.95 -17.69
C SER A 389 -4.52 27.09 -17.22
N THR A 390 -3.91 28.24 -17.51
CA THR A 390 -2.51 28.56 -17.14
C THR A 390 -2.40 29.52 -15.95
N ASN A 391 -3.50 30.16 -15.53
CA ASN A 391 -3.50 31.20 -14.49
C ASN A 391 -3.67 30.69 -13.04
N SER A 392 -3.90 29.39 -12.81
CA SER A 392 -4.16 28.83 -11.47
C SER A 392 -3.63 27.40 -11.30
N GLY A 393 -2.31 27.24 -11.50
CA GLY A 393 -1.71 25.93 -11.71
C GLY A 393 -2.16 25.34 -13.04
N ASN A 394 -1.25 24.78 -13.81
CA ASN A 394 -1.58 24.20 -15.12
C ASN A 394 -2.63 23.09 -14.93
N LYS A 395 -3.88 23.34 -15.31
CA LYS A 395 -4.98 22.38 -15.18
C LYS A 395 -5.56 22.07 -16.56
N LEU A 396 -5.47 20.80 -16.95
CA LEU A 396 -6.13 20.23 -18.13
C LEU A 396 -7.47 19.63 -17.71
N ARG A 397 -8.51 19.76 -18.54
CA ARG A 397 -9.81 19.13 -18.31
C ARG A 397 -10.24 18.29 -19.51
N TRP A 398 -10.34 16.98 -19.30
CA TRP A 398 -10.84 16.00 -20.27
C TRP A 398 -12.34 15.72 -20.08
N ILE A 399 -13.04 15.37 -21.16
CA ILE A 399 -14.39 14.81 -21.14
C ILE A 399 -14.32 13.39 -21.68
N ASN A 400 -14.97 12.46 -20.99
CA ASN A 400 -15.18 11.09 -21.45
C ASN A 400 -16.66 10.90 -21.81
N GLU A 401 -16.92 10.38 -23.01
CA GLU A 401 -18.26 10.04 -23.49
C GLU A 401 -18.27 8.54 -23.83
N LEU A 402 -19.25 7.81 -23.29
CA LEU A 402 -19.54 6.45 -23.74
C LEU A 402 -20.33 6.56 -25.05
N PRO A 403 -19.99 5.78 -26.10
CA PRO A 403 -20.78 5.80 -27.32
C PRO A 403 -22.24 5.43 -27.00
N PRO A 404 -23.23 6.04 -27.68
CA PRO A 404 -24.62 5.70 -27.46
C PRO A 404 -24.81 4.20 -27.70
N VAL A 405 -25.39 3.51 -26.70
CA VAL A 405 -25.75 2.10 -26.80
C VAL A 405 -26.75 1.98 -27.95
N LYS A 406 -26.37 1.29 -29.02
CA LYS A 406 -27.26 0.96 -30.13
C LYS A 406 -28.27 -0.09 -29.73
#